data_AF-A0A2A5DWL9-F1
#
_entry.id   AF-A0A2A5DWL9-F1
#
_cell.length_a   1.000
_cell.length_b   1.000
_cell.length_c   1.000
_cell.angle_alpha   90.00
_cell.angle_beta   90.00
_cell.angle_gamma   90.00
#
_symmetry.space_group_name_H-M   'P 1'
#
loop_
_entity.id
_entity.type
_entity.pdbx_description
1 polymer ?
#
loop_
_entity_poly.entity_id
_entity_poly.type
_entity_poly.pdbx_seq_one_letter_code
_entity_poly.pdbx_strand_id
1 'polypeptide(L)'
;MPLEDTKPQDTSSEQVKRQKVKRPHTNIFGITGTSGSGKTTLMTKLLPELKARGLSVSTVKLSHHDIYLDQPGKDSHNHRMAGAKEVMLASRSRWTLFHEHEPGGKSPDILTLTAQMKPVDLILVEGRRACPLGKLEVHRPGVSQELFCKEDSSIVAVASDGPIAGLGVPLIDLNDIAAIADFVIQRMGQAA
;
A
#
# COMPACT_ATOMS: atom_id res chain seq x y z
N MET A 1 -29.55 -63.58 16.02
CA MET A 1 -30.02 -62.30 15.43
C MET A 1 -30.40 -61.37 16.57
N PRO A 2 -30.08 -60.05 16.56
CA PRO A 2 -29.00 -59.29 15.89
C PRO A 2 -28.02 -58.69 16.94
N LEU A 3 -26.72 -58.49 16.68
CA LEU A 3 -26.04 -57.35 16.00
C LEU A 3 -26.49 -55.96 16.48
N GLU A 4 -25.71 -55.33 17.36
CA GLU A 4 -25.58 -53.87 17.41
C GLU A 4 -24.10 -53.48 17.52
N ASP A 5 -23.60 -53.00 16.39
CA ASP A 5 -22.30 -52.39 16.18
C ASP A 5 -22.20 -51.08 16.97
N THR A 6 -21.32 -51.02 17.97
CA THR A 6 -20.89 -49.75 18.55
C THR A 6 -20.00 -49.02 17.55
N LYS A 7 -20.57 -48.07 16.82
CA LYS A 7 -19.83 -47.06 16.04
C LYS A 7 -18.85 -46.31 16.96
N PRO A 8 -17.60 -46.07 16.52
CA PRO A 8 -16.73 -45.13 17.20
C PRO A 8 -17.33 -43.71 17.06
N GLN A 9 -17.50 -43.03 18.19
CA GLN A 9 -17.93 -41.64 18.23
C GLN A 9 -16.80 -40.76 17.66
N ASP A 10 -17.12 -40.16 16.53
CA ASP A 10 -16.32 -39.17 15.83
C ASP A 10 -16.31 -37.86 16.64
N THR A 11 -15.29 -37.68 17.49
CA THR A 11 -15.04 -36.42 18.19
C THR A 11 -14.29 -35.45 17.27
N SER A 12 -14.94 -35.01 16.20
CA SER A 12 -14.37 -34.05 15.24
C SER A 12 -15.33 -32.89 14.95
N SER A 13 -15.85 -32.23 15.99
CA SER A 13 -16.74 -31.08 15.77
C SER A 13 -16.78 -30.07 16.92
N GLU A 14 -15.62 -29.60 17.39
CA GLU A 14 -15.59 -28.38 18.22
C GLU A 14 -14.39 -27.44 18.01
N GLN A 15 -13.70 -27.58 16.88
CA GLN A 15 -12.77 -26.56 16.41
C GLN A 15 -13.33 -25.85 15.17
N VAL A 16 -14.43 -25.15 15.35
CA VAL A 16 -14.77 -24.03 14.45
C VAL A 16 -13.71 -22.96 14.72
N LYS A 17 -12.62 -23.03 13.95
CA LYS A 17 -11.56 -22.02 13.89
C LYS A 17 -12.23 -20.65 13.77
N ARG A 18 -12.18 -19.86 14.84
CA ARG A 18 -12.37 -18.41 14.77
C ARG A 18 -11.38 -17.90 13.73
N GLN A 19 -11.85 -17.70 12.51
CA GLN A 19 -11.15 -16.91 11.51
C GLN A 19 -10.85 -15.57 12.18
N LYS A 20 -9.57 -15.31 12.45
CA LYS A 20 -9.12 -13.99 12.91
C LYS A 20 -9.50 -13.01 11.80
N VAL A 21 -10.58 -12.27 12.00
CA VAL A 21 -10.96 -11.15 11.14
C VAL A 21 -9.71 -10.28 10.98
N LYS A 22 -9.21 -10.15 9.74
CA LYS A 22 -8.09 -9.25 9.45
C LYS A 22 -8.52 -7.87 9.90
N ARG A 23 -7.83 -7.29 10.89
CA ARG A 23 -8.10 -5.91 11.29
C ARG A 23 -7.84 -5.03 10.06
N PRO A 24 -8.78 -4.17 9.66
CA PRO A 24 -8.53 -3.23 8.58
C PRO A 24 -7.36 -2.33 8.99
N HIS A 25 -6.48 -2.03 8.04
CA HIS A 25 -5.40 -1.07 8.27
C HIS A 25 -6.02 0.27 8.61
N THR A 26 -5.77 0.74 9.83
CA THR A 26 -6.43 1.93 10.34
C THR A 26 -5.74 3.21 9.87
N ASN A 27 -4.48 3.11 9.43
CA ASN A 27 -3.69 4.25 8.96
C ASN A 27 -3.13 3.98 7.56
N ILE A 28 -3.57 4.77 6.60
CA ILE A 28 -3.07 4.75 5.23
C ILE A 28 -2.79 6.20 4.82
N PHE A 29 -1.58 6.50 4.39
CA PHE A 29 -1.16 7.85 4.04
C PHE A 29 -0.49 7.89 2.66
N GLY A 30 -0.84 8.87 1.84
CA GLY A 30 -0.34 8.98 0.47
C GLY A 30 0.94 9.81 0.35
N ILE A 31 1.78 9.47 -0.62
CA ILE A 31 2.88 10.29 -1.12
C ILE A 31 2.68 10.48 -2.62
N THR A 32 2.44 11.73 -3.03
CA THR A 32 2.19 12.12 -4.43
C THR A 32 3.23 13.12 -4.92
N GLY A 33 3.18 13.47 -6.20
CA GLY A 33 4.08 14.42 -6.84
C GLY A 33 4.41 14.02 -8.28
N THR A 34 4.93 14.96 -9.05
CA THR A 34 5.32 14.75 -10.45
C THR A 34 6.39 13.66 -10.61
N SER A 35 6.49 13.08 -11.80
CA SER A 35 7.59 12.14 -12.09
C SER A 35 8.93 12.85 -11.89
N GLY A 36 9.91 12.17 -11.29
CA GLY A 36 11.21 12.75 -10.98
C GLY A 36 11.27 13.67 -9.74
N SER A 37 10.15 13.96 -9.07
CA SER A 37 10.16 14.84 -7.86
C SER A 37 10.91 14.25 -6.65
N GLY A 38 11.24 12.95 -6.69
CA GLY A 38 11.98 12.27 -5.63
C GLY A 38 11.11 11.50 -4.63
N LYS A 39 9.85 11.17 -4.98
CA LYS A 39 8.95 10.33 -4.15
C LYS A 39 9.63 9.06 -3.65
N THR A 40 10.20 8.27 -4.56
CA THR A 40 10.88 7.02 -4.18
C THR A 40 12.09 7.28 -3.28
N THR A 41 12.84 8.36 -3.50
CA THR A 41 13.95 8.78 -2.61
C THR A 41 13.45 9.19 -1.23
N LEU A 42 12.32 9.88 -1.15
CA LEU A 42 11.69 10.20 0.13
C LEU A 42 11.26 8.91 0.84
N MET A 43 10.57 8.01 0.13
CA MET A 43 10.11 6.73 0.67
C MET A 43 11.25 5.90 1.25
N THR A 44 12.39 5.77 0.55
CA THR A 44 13.53 4.99 1.05
C THR A 44 14.19 5.59 2.28
N LYS A 45 14.08 6.90 2.52
CA LYS A 45 14.54 7.58 3.73
C LYS A 45 13.52 7.56 4.86
N LEU A 46 12.23 7.69 4.54
CA LEU A 46 11.15 7.76 5.51
C LEU A 46 10.88 6.39 6.16
N LEU A 47 10.99 5.29 5.41
CA LEU A 47 10.79 3.94 5.93
C LEU A 47 11.71 3.59 7.13
N PRO A 48 13.05 3.77 7.06
CA PRO A 48 13.91 3.51 8.21
C PRO A 48 13.64 4.46 9.37
N GLU A 49 13.30 5.73 9.12
CA GLU A 49 12.94 6.70 10.17
C GLU A 49 11.70 6.25 10.95
N LEU A 50 10.61 5.92 10.25
CA LEU A 50 9.37 5.44 10.89
C LEU A 50 9.59 4.12 11.63
N LYS A 51 10.41 3.23 11.07
CA LYS A 51 10.79 1.98 11.73
C LYS A 51 11.60 2.23 13.01
N ALA A 52 12.53 3.18 13.00
CA ALA A 52 13.32 3.55 14.17
C ALA A 52 12.44 4.10 15.31
N ARG A 53 11.28 4.68 14.97
CA ARG A 53 10.25 5.12 15.90
C ARG A 53 9.29 4.01 16.36
N GLY A 54 9.58 2.75 16.01
CA GLY A 54 8.83 1.58 16.48
C GLY A 54 7.61 1.21 15.63
N LEU A 55 7.39 1.85 14.48
CA LEU A 55 6.26 1.52 13.60
C LEU A 55 6.59 0.36 12.65
N SER A 56 5.65 -0.57 12.52
CA SER A 56 5.60 -1.48 11.39
C SER A 56 4.97 -0.77 10.18
N VAL A 57 5.66 -0.76 9.05
CA VAL A 57 5.24 -0.01 7.86
C VAL A 57 5.25 -0.92 6.64
N SER A 58 4.17 -0.84 5.85
CA SER A 58 4.10 -1.43 4.51
C SER A 58 3.93 -0.34 3.46
N THR A 59 4.19 -0.68 2.19
CA THR A 59 4.05 0.26 1.08
C THR A 59 3.16 -0.30 -0.03
N VAL A 60 2.36 0.57 -0.65
CA VAL A 60 1.66 0.29 -1.90
C VAL A 60 2.19 1.25 -2.94
N LYS A 61 2.59 0.75 -4.11
CA LYS A 61 2.94 1.59 -5.26
C LYS A 61 1.84 1.48 -6.30
N LEU A 62 1.15 2.59 -6.59
CA LEU A 62 0.12 2.65 -7.63
C LEU A 62 0.75 3.07 -8.96
N SER A 63 0.64 2.21 -9.97
CA SER A 63 1.14 2.42 -11.33
C SER A 63 -0.01 2.69 -12.33
N HIS A 64 0.28 3.41 -13.42
CA HIS A 64 -0.61 3.49 -14.61
C HIS A 64 -0.21 2.53 -15.72
N HIS A 65 0.93 1.89 -15.56
CA HIS A 65 1.41 0.86 -16.46
C HIS A 65 1.25 -0.49 -15.79
N ASP A 66 1.04 -1.51 -16.61
CA ASP A 66 1.05 -2.89 -16.18
C ASP A 66 2.34 -3.23 -15.45
N ILE A 67 2.24 -4.17 -14.52
CA ILE A 67 3.35 -4.61 -13.69
C ILE A 67 3.81 -5.97 -14.21
N TYR A 68 5.04 -6.01 -14.72
CA TYR A 68 5.68 -7.24 -15.17
C TYR A 68 6.85 -7.56 -14.23
N LEU A 69 6.68 -8.60 -13.41
CA LEU A 69 7.74 -9.11 -12.53
C LEU A 69 8.33 -10.42 -13.06
N ASP A 70 7.58 -11.13 -13.90
CA ASP A 70 8.01 -12.32 -14.61
C ASP A 70 8.33 -12.02 -16.08
N GLN A 71 8.80 -13.03 -16.80
CA GLN A 71 9.29 -12.90 -18.17
C GLN A 71 8.63 -13.96 -19.07
N PRO A 72 8.34 -13.63 -20.34
CA PRO A 72 7.90 -14.60 -21.33
C PRO A 72 8.78 -15.85 -21.37
N GLY A 73 8.14 -17.02 -21.47
CA GLY A 73 8.83 -18.32 -21.50
C GLY A 73 9.23 -18.88 -20.12
N LYS A 74 8.98 -18.17 -19.02
CA LYS A 74 9.11 -18.73 -17.66
C LYS A 74 7.78 -19.36 -17.20
N ASP A 75 7.87 -20.34 -16.30
CA ASP A 75 6.71 -21.10 -15.82
C ASP A 75 5.59 -20.21 -15.28
N SER A 76 5.92 -19.22 -14.45
CA SER A 76 4.91 -18.31 -13.88
C SER A 76 4.17 -17.50 -14.95
N HIS A 77 4.89 -17.06 -15.98
CA HIS A 77 4.30 -16.32 -17.09
C HIS A 77 3.37 -17.23 -17.89
N ASN A 78 3.82 -18.45 -18.19
CA ASN A 78 3.03 -19.44 -18.90
C ASN A 78 1.76 -19.82 -18.11
N HIS A 79 1.83 -19.93 -16.79
CA HIS A 79 0.65 -20.19 -15.94
C HIS A 79 -0.37 -19.05 -16.02
N ARG A 80 0.08 -17.79 -15.93
CA ARG A 80 -0.79 -16.60 -16.05
C ARG A 80 -1.47 -16.57 -17.42
N MET A 81 -0.69 -16.72 -18.50
CA MET A 81 -1.21 -16.71 -19.87
C MET A 81 -2.14 -17.89 -20.18
N ALA A 82 -1.98 -19.02 -19.48
CA ALA A 82 -2.89 -20.16 -19.56
C ALA A 82 -4.24 -19.93 -18.83
N GLY A 83 -4.44 -18.78 -18.18
CA GLY A 83 -5.69 -18.39 -17.54
C GLY A 83 -5.78 -18.69 -16.04
N ALA A 84 -4.65 -18.90 -15.36
CA ALA A 84 -4.66 -18.97 -13.91
C ALA A 84 -5.10 -17.63 -13.30
N LYS A 85 -6.16 -17.66 -12.47
CA LYS A 85 -6.66 -16.46 -11.78
C LYS A 85 -5.64 -15.88 -10.80
N GLU A 86 -4.88 -16.77 -10.16
CA GLU A 86 -3.79 -16.43 -9.26
C GLU A 86 -2.57 -17.32 -9.54
N VAL A 87 -1.39 -16.71 -9.50
CA VAL A 87 -0.11 -17.43 -9.63
C VAL A 87 0.82 -17.01 -8.49
N MET A 88 1.17 -17.96 -7.63
CA MET A 88 2.09 -17.72 -6.52
C MET A 88 3.48 -18.29 -6.83
N LEU A 89 4.51 -17.47 -6.66
CA LEU A 89 5.90 -17.91 -6.66
C LEU A 89 6.41 -17.85 -5.23
N ALA A 90 6.93 -18.95 -4.71
CA ALA A 90 7.41 -19.05 -3.35
C ALA A 90 8.85 -19.58 -3.31
N SER A 91 9.60 -19.07 -2.34
CA SER A 91 10.96 -19.49 -2.00
C SER A 91 11.09 -19.54 -0.48
N ARG A 92 12.23 -20.02 0.02
CA ARG A 92 12.51 -20.04 1.47
C ARG A 92 12.42 -18.66 2.13
N SER A 93 12.82 -17.59 1.44
CA SER A 93 12.91 -16.25 2.03
C SER A 93 11.70 -15.37 1.77
N ARG A 94 10.96 -15.62 0.69
CA ARG A 94 9.88 -14.73 0.23
C ARG A 94 8.94 -15.43 -0.75
N TRP A 95 7.76 -14.85 -0.94
CA TRP A 95 6.83 -15.20 -2.00
C TRP A 95 6.27 -13.94 -2.66
N THR A 96 5.73 -14.10 -3.87
CA THR A 96 4.95 -13.08 -4.58
C THR A 96 3.68 -13.74 -5.14
N LEU A 97 2.63 -12.94 -5.29
CA LEU A 97 1.34 -13.37 -5.82
C LEU A 97 0.95 -12.46 -6.97
N PHE A 98 0.73 -13.04 -8.15
CA PHE A 98 0.02 -12.39 -9.22
C PHE A 98 -1.47 -12.65 -9.02
N HIS A 99 -2.26 -11.57 -9.03
CA HIS A 99 -3.71 -11.60 -9.02
C HIS A 99 -4.18 -10.92 -10.29
N GLU A 100 -4.81 -11.67 -11.19
CA GLU A 100 -5.32 -11.13 -12.45
C GLU A 100 -6.69 -10.48 -12.21
N HIS A 101 -6.85 -9.25 -12.70
CA HIS A 101 -8.16 -8.62 -12.70
C HIS A 101 -9.05 -9.26 -13.76
N GLU A 102 -10.35 -9.41 -13.43
CA GLU A 102 -11.34 -9.83 -14.42
C GLU A 102 -11.38 -8.79 -15.56
N PRO A 103 -11.32 -9.22 -16.84
CA PRO A 103 -11.36 -8.32 -17.98
C PRO A 103 -12.57 -7.39 -17.96
N GLY A 104 -12.35 -6.08 -18.11
CA GLY A 104 -13.41 -5.07 -18.04
C GLY A 104 -13.91 -4.75 -16.62
N GLY A 105 -13.33 -5.37 -15.59
CA GLY A 105 -13.61 -5.07 -14.19
C GLY A 105 -13.08 -3.70 -13.75
N LYS A 106 -13.70 -3.12 -12.72
CA LYS A 106 -13.21 -1.90 -12.08
C LYS A 106 -11.95 -2.22 -11.27
N SER A 107 -10.92 -1.37 -11.37
CA SER A 107 -9.75 -1.50 -10.49
C SER A 107 -10.16 -1.43 -9.02
N PRO A 108 -9.63 -2.32 -8.16
CA PRO A 108 -9.96 -2.30 -6.73
C PRO A 108 -9.53 -0.99 -6.09
N ASP A 109 -10.29 -0.54 -5.08
CA ASP A 109 -9.90 0.61 -4.28
C ASP A 109 -8.73 0.27 -3.34
N ILE A 110 -8.15 1.32 -2.74
CA ILE A 110 -6.98 1.17 -1.87
C ILE A 110 -7.28 0.34 -0.61
N LEU A 111 -8.51 0.39 -0.09
CA LEU A 111 -8.90 -0.40 1.09
C LEU A 111 -8.94 -1.90 0.75
N THR A 112 -9.46 -2.23 -0.43
CA THR A 112 -9.51 -3.59 -0.97
C THR A 112 -8.10 -4.15 -1.20
N LEU A 113 -7.21 -3.35 -1.80
CA LEU A 113 -5.82 -3.74 -2.03
C LEU A 113 -5.07 -3.98 -0.70
N THR A 114 -5.20 -3.05 0.24
CA THR A 114 -4.48 -3.14 1.53
C THR A 114 -4.98 -4.28 2.42
N ALA A 115 -6.25 -4.69 2.30
CA ALA A 115 -6.78 -5.86 3.01
C ALA A 115 -6.08 -7.18 2.66
N GLN A 116 -5.36 -7.25 1.53
CA GLN A 116 -4.55 -8.41 1.16
C GLN A 116 -3.21 -8.46 1.92
N MET A 117 -2.77 -7.35 2.50
CA MET A 117 -1.48 -7.24 3.19
C MET A 117 -1.55 -7.69 4.64
N LYS A 118 -0.40 -8.05 5.23
CA LYS A 118 -0.30 -8.32 6.68
C LYS A 118 -0.59 -7.03 7.46
N PRO A 119 -1.33 -7.10 8.58
CA PRO A 119 -1.55 -5.95 9.47
C PRO A 119 -0.25 -5.25 9.85
N VAL A 120 -0.24 -3.92 9.71
CA VAL A 120 0.86 -3.02 10.11
C VAL A 120 0.28 -1.75 10.72
N ASP A 121 1.12 -0.96 11.38
CA ASP A 121 0.69 0.29 12.02
C ASP A 121 0.40 1.38 10.99
N LEU A 122 1.08 1.35 9.84
CA LEU A 122 0.95 2.33 8.77
C LEU A 122 1.18 1.71 7.38
N ILE A 123 0.34 2.10 6.41
CA ILE A 123 0.60 1.88 4.99
C ILE A 123 0.90 3.20 4.30
N LEU A 124 2.06 3.28 3.65
CA LEU A 124 2.42 4.39 2.77
C LEU A 124 2.05 4.06 1.32
N VAL A 125 1.30 4.95 0.67
CA VAL A 125 0.87 4.77 -0.71
C VAL A 125 1.62 5.73 -1.61
N GLU A 126 2.61 5.24 -2.35
CA GLU A 126 3.28 6.02 -3.39
C GLU A 126 2.46 5.96 -4.67
N GLY A 127 1.93 7.09 -5.15
CA GLY A 127 1.11 7.03 -6.35
C GLY A 127 0.42 8.33 -6.77
N ARG A 128 -0.55 8.14 -7.67
CA ARG A 128 -1.25 9.18 -8.41
C ARG A 128 -2.10 10.10 -7.52
N ARG A 129 -2.44 11.28 -8.07
CA ARG A 129 -3.40 12.27 -7.54
C ARG A 129 -4.73 11.67 -7.06
N ALA A 130 -5.28 10.64 -7.71
CA ALA A 130 -6.65 10.15 -7.44
C ALA A 130 -6.82 9.21 -6.23
N CYS A 131 -5.94 9.27 -5.22
CA CYS A 131 -6.17 8.59 -3.95
C CYS A 131 -6.91 9.55 -3.00
N PRO A 132 -8.12 9.23 -2.48
CA PRO A 132 -8.89 10.14 -1.62
C PRO A 132 -8.30 10.29 -0.21
N LEU A 133 -7.24 9.55 0.10
CA LEU A 133 -6.58 9.59 1.40
C LEU A 133 -5.73 10.84 1.54
N GLY A 134 -5.61 11.32 2.78
CA GLY A 134 -4.65 12.37 3.14
C GLY A 134 -3.26 12.03 2.63
N LYS A 135 -2.64 12.96 1.90
CA LYS A 135 -1.33 12.73 1.27
C LYS A 135 -0.41 13.95 1.34
N LEU A 136 0.89 13.67 1.29
CA LEU A 136 1.95 14.65 1.15
C LEU A 136 2.34 14.77 -0.33
N GLU A 137 2.34 15.98 -0.85
CA GLU A 137 2.86 16.27 -2.19
C GLU A 137 4.37 16.54 -2.13
N VAL A 138 5.17 15.76 -2.86
CA VAL A 138 6.59 16.02 -3.07
C VAL A 138 6.74 16.91 -4.29
N HIS A 139 7.13 18.16 -4.06
CA HIS A 139 7.29 19.17 -5.09
C HIS A 139 8.72 19.72 -5.10
N ARG A 140 9.32 19.80 -6.29
CA ARG A 140 10.62 20.47 -6.50
C ARG A 140 10.45 21.53 -7.59
N PRO A 141 10.64 22.83 -7.31
CA PRO A 141 10.45 23.89 -8.30
C PRO A 141 11.31 23.71 -9.56
N GLY A 142 12.50 23.11 -9.42
CA GLY A 142 13.38 22.79 -10.53
C GLY A 142 12.93 21.61 -11.41
N VAL A 143 11.93 20.82 -10.98
CA VAL A 143 11.38 19.67 -11.72
C VAL A 143 10.05 20.02 -12.39
N SER A 144 9.17 20.72 -11.67
CA SER A 144 7.86 21.14 -12.19
C SER A 144 7.38 22.40 -11.48
N GLN A 145 6.59 23.21 -12.19
CA GLN A 145 5.84 24.33 -11.62
C GLN A 145 4.42 23.93 -11.18
N GLU A 146 3.98 22.71 -11.54
CA GLU A 146 2.67 22.20 -11.20
C GLU A 146 2.59 21.84 -9.71
N LEU A 147 1.53 22.32 -9.05
CA LEU A 147 1.22 22.07 -7.64
C LEU A 147 -0.16 21.43 -7.55
N PHE A 148 -0.21 20.15 -7.24
CA PHE A 148 -1.44 19.39 -7.19
C PHE A 148 -2.33 19.85 -6.02
N CYS A 149 -1.75 20.34 -4.93
CA CYS A 149 -2.47 20.80 -3.74
C CYS A 149 -3.46 21.93 -4.02
N LYS A 150 -3.34 22.63 -5.17
CA LYS A 150 -4.27 23.68 -5.59
C LYS A 150 -5.62 23.12 -6.07
N GLU A 151 -5.64 21.88 -6.54
CA GLU A 151 -6.80 21.24 -7.15
C GLU A 151 -7.28 20.01 -6.37
N ASP A 152 -6.41 19.45 -5.52
CA ASP A 152 -6.65 18.22 -4.80
C ASP A 152 -6.63 18.47 -3.28
N SER A 153 -7.83 18.57 -2.70
CA SER A 153 -8.04 18.83 -1.27
C SER A 153 -7.58 17.71 -0.35
N SER A 154 -7.32 16.51 -0.88
CA SER A 154 -6.76 15.41 -0.08
C SER A 154 -5.24 15.55 0.09
N ILE A 155 -4.60 16.53 -0.54
CA ILE A 155 -3.22 16.92 -0.22
C ILE A 155 -3.24 17.81 1.02
N VAL A 156 -2.61 17.32 2.08
CA VAL A 156 -2.67 17.94 3.41
C VAL A 156 -1.37 18.64 3.81
N ALA A 157 -0.31 18.50 3.00
CA ALA A 157 0.96 19.22 3.10
C ALA A 157 1.76 19.09 1.79
N VAL A 158 2.72 19.99 1.61
CA VAL A 158 3.73 19.92 0.55
C VAL A 158 5.11 19.77 1.19
N ALA A 159 5.92 18.85 0.68
CA ALA A 159 7.35 18.74 0.98
C ALA A 159 8.17 19.26 -0.20
N SER A 160 9.03 20.25 0.04
CA SER A 160 9.85 20.87 -1.02
C SER A 160 11.28 21.18 -0.60
N ASP A 161 12.18 21.26 -1.59
CA ASP A 161 13.57 21.68 -1.45
C ASP A 161 13.78 23.19 -1.72
N GLY A 162 12.68 23.94 -1.88
CA GLY A 162 12.70 25.38 -2.07
C GLY A 162 11.43 26.05 -1.53
N PRO A 163 11.43 27.38 -1.41
CA PRO A 163 10.26 28.12 -0.96
C PRO A 163 9.13 28.05 -1.98
N ILE A 164 7.89 27.96 -1.49
CA ILE A 164 6.68 27.99 -2.31
C ILE A 164 5.70 28.97 -1.67
N ALA A 165 5.30 29.99 -2.42
CA ALA A 165 4.35 30.99 -1.97
C ALA A 165 2.89 30.57 -2.22
N GLY A 166 1.96 31.06 -1.40
CA GLY A 166 0.52 30.93 -1.63
C GLY A 166 -0.04 29.52 -1.41
N LEU A 167 0.61 28.69 -0.59
CA LEU A 167 0.09 27.39 -0.20
C LEU A 167 -1.01 27.53 0.85
N GLY A 168 -2.13 26.85 0.65
CA GLY A 168 -3.19 26.69 1.65
C GLY A 168 -2.93 25.55 2.65
N VAL A 169 -1.80 24.87 2.53
CA VAL A 169 -1.38 23.73 3.35
C VAL A 169 0.06 23.93 3.85
N PRO A 170 0.48 23.25 4.93
CA PRO A 170 1.83 23.35 5.45
C PRO A 170 2.89 23.00 4.40
N LEU A 171 4.00 23.75 4.43
CA LEU A 171 5.22 23.46 3.69
C LEU A 171 6.25 22.85 4.66
N ILE A 172 6.78 21.68 4.31
CA ILE A 172 7.81 20.97 5.07
C ILE A 172 9.08 20.91 4.21
N ASP A 173 10.26 21.06 4.82
CA ASP A 173 11.52 20.83 4.11
C ASP A 173 11.61 19.36 3.69
N LEU A 174 11.75 19.12 2.38
CA LEU A 174 11.88 17.79 1.80
C LEU A 174 13.09 17.00 2.32
N ASN A 175 14.09 17.70 2.84
CA ASN A 175 15.29 17.09 3.41
C ASN A 175 15.17 16.83 4.93
N ASP A 176 14.16 17.40 5.60
CA ASP A 176 13.87 17.13 7.01
C ASP A 176 12.97 15.90 7.15
N ILE A 177 13.61 14.72 7.05
CA ILE A 177 12.90 13.43 7.14
C ILE A 177 12.22 13.24 8.49
N ALA A 178 12.79 13.80 9.56
CA ALA A 178 12.22 13.69 10.90
C ALA A 178 10.91 14.48 11.00
N ALA A 179 10.88 15.72 10.48
CA ALA A 179 9.66 16.52 10.43
C ALA A 179 8.59 15.89 9.54
N ILE A 180 8.96 15.29 8.40
CA ILE A 180 8.02 14.55 7.56
C ILE A 180 7.45 13.34 8.31
N ALA A 181 8.28 12.60 9.04
CA ALA A 181 7.82 11.47 9.84
C ALA A 181 6.88 11.92 10.99
N ASP A 182 7.19 13.02 11.68
CA ASP A 182 6.33 13.62 12.69
C ASP A 182 4.96 13.98 12.11
N PHE A 183 4.96 14.63 10.95
CA PHE A 183 3.73 15.00 10.26
C PHE A 183 2.89 13.77 9.88
N VAL A 184 3.51 12.73 9.31
CA VAL A 184 2.81 11.48 8.94
C VAL A 184 2.22 10.81 10.18
N ILE A 185 2.96 10.76 11.29
CA ILE A 185 2.49 10.17 12.55
C ILE A 185 1.33 10.96 13.13
N GLN A 186 1.38 12.30 13.09
CA GLN A 186 0.29 13.16 13.56
C GLN A 186 -1.01 12.93 12.78
N ARG A 187 -0.93 12.51 11.51
CA ARG A 187 -2.08 12.18 10.67
C ARG A 187 -2.65 10.79 10.93
N MET A 188 -1.94 9.92 11.63
CA MET A 188 -2.47 8.61 12.03
C MET A 188 -3.66 8.80 12.98
N GLY A 189 -4.71 7.99 12.80
CA GLY A 189 -5.92 8.04 13.62
C GLY A 189 -6.86 9.22 13.35
N GLN A 190 -6.55 10.10 12.38
CA GLN A 190 -7.49 11.09 11.88
C GLN A 190 -8.36 10.45 10.80
N ALA A 191 -9.69 10.52 10.94
CA ALA A 191 -10.60 10.14 9.86
C ALA A 191 -10.35 11.06 8.66
N ALA A 192 -10.31 10.46 7.46
CA ALA A 192 -10.19 11.17 6.19
C ALA A 192 -11.33 12.17 5.98
#